data_AF-A0A1C0YZF1-F1
#
_entry.id   AF-A0A1C0YZF1-F1
#
_cell.length_a   1.000
_cell.length_b   1.000
_cell.length_c   1.000
_cell.angle_alpha   90.00
_cell.angle_beta   90.00
_cell.angle_gamma   90.00
#
_symmetry.space_group_name_H-M   'P 1'
#
loop_
_entity.id
_entity.type
_entity.pdbx_description
1 polymer ?
#
loop_
_entity_poly.entity_id
_entity_poly.type
_entity_poly.pdbx_seq_one_letter_code
_entity_poly.pdbx_strand_id
1 'polypeptide(L)'
;MENSSRFFEISKEMVKYVYVEGTDYFFYQGLVELSDFVVHAAGTKGNDNSEVKGSSSSDVIRRVKDERKKGVNAFGIIDKDYNTEFDEYIYPIDFYCIENIALLNIEEFYELRRALEQLIEGNIGVYRLWLLELKLVRNADRRVETFEINKVRELSDNIKSYFESVINCVQTFMRYMNLKSLIVKYCDFHKQKYGKENQIKYKSNDLIGKLPESSLKYVFSDSTYLRFNADIEKIT
;
A
#
# COMPACT_ATOMS: atom_id res chain seq x y z
N MET A 1 1.42 43.99 15.05
CA MET A 1 0.97 42.89 14.15
C MET A 1 2.10 41.92 13.78
N GLU A 2 3.37 42.15 14.15
CA GLU A 2 4.49 41.25 13.80
C GLU A 2 4.57 39.94 14.61
N ASN A 3 4.10 39.91 15.86
CA ASN A 3 4.21 38.72 16.71
C ASN A 3 3.32 37.54 16.26
N SER A 4 2.24 37.79 15.53
CA SER A 4 1.36 36.72 15.04
C SER A 4 1.96 35.97 13.85
N SER A 5 2.81 36.63 13.05
CA SER A 5 3.51 36.01 11.90
C SER A 5 4.59 35.04 12.37
N ARG A 6 5.36 35.46 13.37
CA ARG A 6 6.49 34.68 13.89
C ARG A 6 6.04 33.41 14.62
N PHE A 7 4.94 33.49 15.39
CA PHE A 7 4.32 32.30 15.98
C PHE A 7 3.76 31.35 14.93
N PHE A 8 3.22 31.86 13.81
CA PHE A 8 2.73 31.03 12.71
C PHE A 8 3.87 30.32 11.97
N GLU A 9 5.00 31.00 11.76
CA GLU A 9 6.20 30.41 11.16
C GLU A 9 6.84 29.36 12.09
N ILE A 10 7.01 29.67 13.38
CA ILE A 10 7.50 28.71 14.39
C ILE A 10 6.55 27.49 14.48
N SER A 11 5.23 27.70 14.37
CA SER A 11 4.27 26.59 14.38
C SER A 11 4.39 25.66 13.17
N LYS A 12 4.81 26.17 11.99
CA LYS A 12 5.03 25.34 10.79
C LYS A 12 6.30 24.51 10.87
N GLU A 13 7.32 25.00 11.59
CA GLU A 13 8.58 24.26 11.82
C GLU A 13 8.37 23.04 12.72
N MET A 14 7.32 23.03 13.57
CA MET A 14 7.03 21.91 14.48
C MET A 14 6.11 20.83 13.90
N VAL A 15 5.34 21.11 12.84
CA VAL A 15 4.40 20.11 12.29
C VAL A 15 5.13 19.18 11.33
N LYS A 16 5.09 17.88 11.64
CA LYS A 16 5.66 16.82 10.81
C LYS A 16 4.57 16.27 9.87
N TYR A 17 4.88 16.15 8.59
CA TYR A 17 3.93 15.68 7.57
C TYR A 17 4.40 14.36 6.96
N VAL A 18 3.46 13.45 6.77
CA VAL A 18 3.65 12.27 5.92
C VAL A 18 2.68 12.32 4.76
N TYR A 19 3.21 12.19 3.55
CA TYR A 19 2.44 12.10 2.33
C TYR A 19 2.40 10.66 1.83
N VAL A 20 1.22 10.20 1.47
CA VAL A 20 1.00 8.81 1.01
C VAL A 20 0.17 8.75 -0.26
N GLU A 21 0.16 7.58 -0.89
CA GLU A 21 -0.62 7.30 -2.09
C GLU A 21 -2.13 7.13 -1.80
N GLY A 22 -2.94 7.47 -2.80
CA GLY A 22 -4.39 7.27 -2.80
C GLY A 22 -5.14 7.62 -1.51
N THR A 23 -6.10 6.77 -1.16
CA THR A 23 -6.92 6.87 0.07
C THR A 23 -6.30 6.10 1.23
N ASP A 24 -5.03 5.75 1.13
CA ASP A 24 -4.38 4.83 2.06
C ASP A 24 -3.97 5.51 3.37
N TYR A 25 -4.07 6.84 3.44
CA TYR A 25 -3.73 7.62 4.62
C TYR A 25 -4.46 7.19 5.89
N PHE A 26 -5.68 6.66 5.79
CA PHE A 26 -6.41 6.12 6.94
C PHE A 26 -5.68 4.96 7.62
N PHE A 27 -5.03 4.11 6.83
CA PHE A 27 -4.22 3.01 7.37
C PHE A 27 -2.97 3.54 8.08
N TYR A 28 -2.25 4.49 7.45
CA TYR A 28 -1.02 5.02 8.04
C TYR A 28 -1.25 5.88 9.28
N GLN A 29 -2.38 6.61 9.35
CA GLN A 29 -2.68 7.49 10.48
C GLN A 29 -2.79 6.77 11.83
N GLY A 30 -3.11 5.47 11.84
CA GLY A 30 -3.19 4.69 13.08
C GLY A 30 -1.91 3.94 13.47
N LEU A 31 -0.77 4.20 12.80
CA LEU A 31 0.52 3.59 13.15
C LEU A 31 1.25 4.40 14.21
N VAL A 32 1.88 3.71 15.17
CA VAL A 32 2.48 4.34 16.37
C VAL A 32 3.58 5.34 16.04
N GLU A 33 4.43 5.07 15.05
CA GLU A 33 5.50 5.97 14.64
C GLU A 33 4.97 7.27 14.00
N LEU A 34 3.70 7.27 13.59
CA LEU A 34 3.05 8.40 12.92
C LEU A 34 2.09 9.17 13.83
N SER A 35 2.08 8.89 15.14
CA SER A 35 1.16 9.53 16.10
C SER A 35 1.26 11.06 16.13
N ASP A 36 2.48 11.57 15.93
CA ASP A 36 2.79 13.01 15.97
C ASP A 36 2.85 13.63 14.58
N PHE A 37 2.44 12.89 13.54
CA PHE A 37 2.46 13.32 12.15
C PHE A 37 1.07 13.63 11.64
N VAL A 38 0.98 14.67 10.80
CA VAL A 38 -0.18 14.90 9.96
C VAL A 38 -0.03 14.07 8.69
N VAL A 39 -0.83 13.02 8.55
CA VAL A 39 -0.83 12.14 7.39
C VAL A 39 -1.81 12.63 6.33
N HIS A 40 -1.34 12.81 5.10
CA HIS A 40 -2.14 13.27 3.97
C HIS A 40 -1.95 12.42 2.72
N ALA A 41 -3.01 12.26 1.94
CA ALA A 41 -2.87 11.85 0.55
C ALA A 41 -2.13 12.95 -0.23
N ALA A 42 -1.15 12.60 -1.07
CA ALA A 42 -0.39 13.61 -1.82
C ALA A 42 -1.13 14.17 -3.05
N GLY A 43 -2.33 13.65 -3.34
CA GLY A 43 -3.17 14.11 -4.44
C GLY A 43 -3.62 15.54 -4.22
N THR A 44 -3.72 16.30 -5.32
CA THR A 44 -4.25 17.65 -5.28
C THR A 44 -5.77 17.62 -5.06
N LYS A 45 -6.27 18.45 -4.13
CA LYS A 45 -7.67 18.89 -4.21
C LYS A 45 -7.81 19.60 -5.55
N GLY A 46 -8.74 19.14 -6.39
CA GLY A 46 -9.26 20.03 -7.42
C GLY A 46 -9.77 21.29 -6.73
N ASN A 47 -9.52 22.46 -7.33
CA ASN A 47 -10.24 23.67 -6.92
C ASN A 47 -11.74 23.31 -6.95
N ASP A 48 -12.44 23.54 -5.84
CA ASP A 48 -13.81 23.10 -5.53
C ASP A 48 -13.92 21.66 -5.00
N ASN A 49 -14.15 21.51 -3.68
CA ASN A 49 -14.83 20.41 -2.93
C ASN A 49 -14.90 18.99 -3.53
N SER A 50 -13.97 18.62 -4.40
CA SER A 50 -13.95 17.40 -5.17
C SER A 50 -12.95 16.45 -4.51
N GLU A 51 -13.36 15.19 -4.43
CA GLU A 51 -12.56 14.09 -3.89
C GLU A 51 -11.14 14.15 -4.46
N VAL A 52 -10.15 13.92 -3.58
CA VAL A 52 -8.73 13.80 -3.96
C VAL A 52 -8.63 12.76 -5.08
N LYS A 53 -8.38 13.20 -6.33
CA LYS A 53 -8.11 12.26 -7.42
C LYS A 53 -6.80 11.54 -7.13
N GLY A 54 -6.82 10.22 -7.29
CA GLY A 54 -5.81 9.28 -6.82
C GLY A 54 -4.37 9.80 -6.91
N SER A 55 -3.68 9.79 -5.78
CA SER A 55 -2.26 10.15 -5.67
C SER A 55 -1.40 8.97 -6.09
N SER A 56 -0.48 9.20 -7.03
CA SER A 56 0.57 8.25 -7.42
C SER A 56 1.83 8.43 -6.56
N SER A 57 2.77 7.49 -6.60
CA SER A 57 4.10 7.63 -5.99
C SER A 57 4.83 8.89 -6.48
N SER A 58 4.63 9.25 -7.77
CA SER A 58 5.21 10.48 -8.35
C SER A 58 4.64 11.75 -7.72
N ASP A 59 3.36 11.75 -7.36
CA ASP A 59 2.73 12.88 -6.66
C ASP A 59 3.28 13.01 -5.23
N VAL A 60 3.46 11.88 -4.53
CA VAL A 60 4.10 11.85 -3.20
C VAL A 60 5.51 12.43 -3.26
N ILE A 61 6.34 11.94 -4.19
CA ILE A 61 7.72 12.40 -4.36
C ILE A 61 7.76 13.91 -4.64
N ARG A 62 6.96 14.39 -5.61
CA ARG A 62 6.88 15.82 -5.94
C ARG A 62 6.46 16.63 -4.72
N ARG A 63 5.43 16.19 -4.00
CA ARG A 63 4.88 16.90 -2.85
C ARG A 63 5.90 17.02 -1.72
N VAL A 64 6.56 15.93 -1.37
CA VAL A 64 7.62 15.92 -0.33
C VAL A 64 8.74 16.88 -0.70
N LYS A 65 9.21 16.83 -1.96
CA LYS A 65 10.25 17.72 -2.46
C LYS A 65 9.85 19.19 -2.36
N ASP A 66 8.62 19.53 -2.72
CA ASP A 66 8.14 20.92 -2.69
C ASP A 66 7.94 21.44 -1.26
N GLU A 67 7.52 20.60 -0.32
CA GLU A 67 7.40 20.99 1.09
C GLU A 67 8.77 21.10 1.78
N ARG A 68 9.70 20.20 1.48
CA ARG A 68 11.09 20.28 2.00
C ARG A 68 11.81 21.55 1.55
N LYS A 69 11.60 21.99 0.29
CA LYS A 69 12.11 23.29 -0.20
C LYS A 69 11.59 24.50 0.59
N LYS A 70 10.45 24.37 1.28
CA LYS A 70 9.86 25.40 2.14
C LYS A 70 10.31 25.28 3.60
N GLY A 71 11.24 24.39 3.91
CA GLY A 71 11.69 24.13 5.29
C GLY A 71 10.74 23.27 6.12
N VAL A 72 9.77 22.59 5.50
CA VAL A 72 8.80 21.74 6.21
C VAL A 72 9.37 20.34 6.41
N ASN A 73 9.16 19.77 7.61
CA ASN A 73 9.47 18.38 7.91
C ASN A 73 8.48 17.42 7.22
N ALA A 74 8.75 17.10 5.95
CA ALA A 74 7.88 16.27 5.11
C ALA A 74 8.55 14.96 4.70
N PHE A 75 7.81 13.85 4.80
CA PHE A 75 8.26 12.52 4.37
C PHE A 75 7.21 11.88 3.46
N GLY A 76 7.61 10.92 2.64
CA GLY A 76 6.72 10.18 1.75
C GLY A 76 6.75 8.70 2.04
N ILE A 77 5.58 8.05 2.09
CA ILE A 77 5.46 6.60 2.09
C ILE A 77 4.78 6.17 0.80
N ILE A 78 5.41 5.27 0.07
CA ILE A 78 4.95 4.83 -1.25
C ILE A 78 4.87 3.32 -1.35
N ASP A 79 4.04 2.85 -2.27
CA ASP A 79 4.06 1.46 -2.73
C ASP A 79 5.43 1.19 -3.38
N LYS A 80 5.96 -0.03 -3.25
CA LYS A 80 7.30 -0.34 -3.77
C LYS A 80 7.32 -0.29 -5.30
N ASP A 81 6.20 -0.70 -5.91
CA ASP A 81 6.02 -0.94 -7.34
C ASP A 81 7.26 -1.62 -7.98
N TYR A 82 7.33 -1.75 -9.31
CA TYR A 82 8.49 -2.40 -9.97
C TYR A 82 9.57 -1.41 -10.39
N ASN A 83 9.35 -0.12 -10.23
CA ASN A 83 10.22 0.93 -10.73
C ASN A 83 10.29 2.06 -9.70
N THR A 84 11.33 2.08 -8.87
CA THR A 84 11.63 3.33 -8.17
C THR A 84 13.08 3.43 -7.76
N GLU A 85 13.74 4.48 -8.26
CA GLU A 85 14.80 5.15 -7.52
C GLU A 85 14.12 5.94 -6.40
N PHE A 86 14.55 5.74 -5.16
CA PHE A 86 13.96 6.40 -4.00
C PHE A 86 14.76 7.65 -3.65
N ASP A 87 14.06 8.78 -3.53
CA ASP A 87 14.62 10.03 -3.00
C ASP A 87 14.87 9.91 -1.48
N GLU A 88 15.67 10.81 -0.90
CA GLU A 88 16.17 10.74 0.47
C GLU A 88 15.06 10.59 1.52
N TYR A 89 13.93 11.29 1.34
CA TYR A 89 12.81 11.33 2.28
C TYR A 89 11.60 10.48 1.84
N ILE A 90 11.84 9.50 0.96
CA ILE A 90 10.83 8.62 0.42
C ILE A 90 11.09 7.19 0.88
N TYR A 91 10.11 6.60 1.54
CA TYR A 91 10.21 5.29 2.21
C TYR A 91 9.22 4.33 1.56
N PRO A 92 9.71 3.38 0.73
CA PRO A 92 8.85 2.36 0.18
C PRO A 92 8.45 1.35 1.24
N ILE A 93 7.21 0.88 1.18
CA ILE A 93 6.80 -0.30 1.94
C ILE A 93 7.53 -1.55 1.44
N ASP A 94 7.67 -2.55 2.30
CA ASP A 94 8.27 -3.84 1.91
C ASP A 94 7.21 -4.82 1.40
N PHE A 95 6.34 -4.30 0.54
CA PHE A 95 5.24 -4.99 -0.12
C PHE A 95 5.06 -4.36 -1.50
N TYR A 96 4.40 -5.07 -2.42
CA TYR A 96 4.04 -4.47 -3.71
C TYR A 96 3.12 -3.25 -3.50
N CYS A 97 2.03 -3.43 -2.75
CA CYS A 97 1.12 -2.37 -2.33
C CYS A 97 0.39 -2.76 -1.02
N ILE A 98 -0.44 -1.88 -0.48
CA ILE A 98 -1.22 -2.15 0.75
C ILE A 98 -2.18 -3.33 0.60
N GLU A 99 -2.73 -3.55 -0.59
CA GLU A 99 -3.54 -4.76 -0.84
C GLU A 99 -2.75 -6.03 -0.47
N ASN A 100 -1.45 -6.09 -0.75
CA ASN A 100 -0.62 -7.25 -0.40
C ASN A 100 -0.41 -7.39 1.12
N ILE A 101 -0.33 -6.28 1.86
CA ILE A 101 -0.32 -6.30 3.34
C ILE A 101 -1.64 -6.90 3.82
N ALA A 102 -2.76 -6.45 3.26
CA ALA A 102 -4.08 -6.93 3.61
C ALA A 102 -4.26 -8.42 3.32
N LEU A 103 -3.85 -8.89 2.14
CA LEU A 103 -3.88 -10.29 1.75
C LEU A 103 -3.22 -11.18 2.81
N LEU A 104 -2.13 -10.73 3.41
CA LEU A 104 -1.34 -11.53 4.36
C LEU A 104 -1.83 -11.47 5.80
N ASN A 105 -2.59 -10.44 6.19
CA ASN A 105 -2.94 -10.19 7.59
C ASN A 105 -4.45 -10.30 7.89
N ILE A 106 -5.33 -10.07 6.91
CA ILE A 106 -6.79 -10.12 7.11
C ILE A 106 -7.29 -11.55 6.91
N GLU A 107 -8.03 -12.10 7.89
CA GLU A 107 -8.45 -13.50 7.91
C GLU A 107 -9.40 -13.85 6.78
N GLU A 108 -10.26 -12.91 6.39
CA GLU A 108 -11.24 -13.05 5.32
C GLU A 108 -10.59 -13.32 3.95
N PHE A 109 -9.28 -13.06 3.77
CA PHE A 109 -8.54 -13.47 2.59
C PHE A 109 -7.98 -14.90 2.65
N TYR A 110 -8.30 -15.69 3.67
CA TYR A 110 -7.76 -17.05 3.85
C TYR A 110 -8.01 -17.94 2.63
N GLU A 111 -9.22 -17.97 2.08
CA GLU A 111 -9.53 -18.78 0.89
C GLU A 111 -8.69 -18.35 -0.32
N LEU A 112 -8.47 -17.04 -0.47
CA LEU A 112 -7.65 -16.50 -1.55
C LEU A 112 -6.17 -16.88 -1.38
N ARG A 113 -5.62 -16.75 -0.17
CA ARG A 113 -4.25 -17.19 0.16
C ARG A 113 -4.08 -18.66 -0.16
N ARG A 114 -5.01 -19.50 0.30
CA ARG A 114 -5.02 -20.95 0.04
C ARG A 114 -5.04 -21.29 -1.46
N ALA A 115 -5.85 -20.57 -2.24
CA ALA A 115 -5.92 -20.77 -3.68
C ALA A 115 -4.62 -20.35 -4.38
N LEU A 116 -4.01 -19.23 -3.98
CA LEU A 116 -2.71 -18.79 -4.47
C LEU A 116 -1.61 -19.79 -4.11
N GLU A 117 -1.56 -20.26 -2.86
CA GLU A 117 -0.61 -21.29 -2.42
C GLU A 117 -0.66 -22.53 -3.31
N GLN A 118 -1.86 -23.09 -3.50
CA GLN A 118 -2.05 -24.27 -4.36
C GLN A 118 -1.65 -24.03 -5.81
N LEU A 119 -1.90 -22.83 -6.34
CA LEU A 119 -1.55 -22.46 -7.69
C LEU A 119 -0.03 -22.33 -7.89
N ILE A 120 0.66 -21.76 -6.91
CA ILE A 120 2.07 -21.38 -7.01
C ILE A 120 2.99 -22.52 -6.57
N GLU A 121 2.55 -23.37 -5.64
CA GLU A 121 3.33 -24.50 -5.15
C GLU A 121 3.73 -25.42 -6.32
N GLY A 122 5.04 -25.63 -6.47
CA GLY A 122 5.63 -26.36 -7.59
C GLY A 122 5.64 -25.63 -8.94
N ASN A 123 5.01 -24.46 -9.07
CA ASN A 123 4.85 -23.73 -10.33
C ASN A 123 5.32 -22.27 -10.29
N ILE A 124 5.99 -21.84 -9.23
CA ILE A 124 6.38 -20.43 -9.02
C ILE A 124 7.16 -19.82 -10.19
N GLY A 125 8.06 -20.60 -10.81
CA GLY A 125 8.85 -20.14 -11.97
C GLY A 125 7.97 -19.72 -13.15
N VAL A 126 6.82 -20.37 -13.31
CA VAL A 126 5.81 -20.01 -14.31
C VAL A 126 5.01 -18.81 -13.82
N TYR A 127 4.37 -18.89 -12.66
CA TYR A 127 3.40 -17.87 -12.24
C TYR A 127 4.02 -16.51 -11.92
N ARG A 128 5.28 -16.44 -11.49
CA ARG A 128 5.97 -15.16 -11.20
C ARG A 128 6.16 -14.27 -12.43
N LEU A 129 5.96 -14.81 -13.63
CA LEU A 129 6.10 -14.10 -14.90
C LEU A 129 4.75 -13.71 -15.51
N TRP A 130 3.63 -13.93 -14.81
CA TRP A 130 2.30 -13.72 -15.36
C TRP A 130 1.48 -12.75 -14.54
N LEU A 131 0.81 -11.83 -15.22
CA LEU A 131 -0.29 -11.08 -14.63
C LEU A 131 -1.46 -12.03 -14.35
N LEU A 132 -1.94 -12.02 -13.11
CA LEU A 132 -3.06 -12.84 -12.67
C LEU A 132 -4.33 -12.02 -12.51
N GLU A 133 -5.46 -12.65 -12.80
CA GLU A 133 -6.78 -12.06 -12.63
C GLU A 133 -7.74 -13.04 -11.96
N LEU A 134 -8.60 -12.49 -11.11
CA LEU A 134 -9.67 -13.24 -10.49
C LEU A 134 -10.93 -13.21 -11.37
N LYS A 135 -11.47 -14.39 -11.66
CA LYS A 135 -12.73 -14.57 -12.38
C LYS A 135 -13.78 -15.13 -11.42
N LEU A 136 -14.92 -14.47 -11.33
CA LEU A 136 -16.05 -14.95 -10.53
C LEU A 136 -16.81 -16.03 -11.28
N VAL A 137 -17.01 -17.18 -10.64
CA VAL A 137 -17.83 -18.27 -11.16
C VAL A 137 -19.22 -18.14 -10.56
N ARG A 138 -20.24 -18.18 -11.42
CA ARG A 138 -21.64 -17.97 -11.05
C ARG A 138 -22.48 -19.18 -11.41
N ASN A 139 -23.45 -19.48 -10.57
CA ASN A 139 -24.43 -20.52 -10.84
C ASN A 139 -25.49 -20.07 -11.87
N ALA A 140 -26.46 -20.94 -12.18
CA ALA A 140 -27.54 -20.65 -13.13
C ALA A 140 -28.36 -19.40 -12.77
N ASP A 141 -28.52 -19.11 -11.47
CA ASP A 141 -29.23 -17.93 -10.95
C ASP A 141 -28.34 -16.66 -10.95
N ARG A 142 -27.17 -16.71 -11.58
CA ARG A 142 -26.16 -15.65 -11.64
C ARG A 142 -25.60 -15.24 -10.26
N ARG A 143 -25.81 -16.07 -9.22
CA ARG A 143 -25.19 -15.86 -7.90
C ARG A 143 -23.75 -16.33 -7.94
N VAL A 144 -22.87 -15.57 -7.29
CA VAL A 144 -21.45 -15.93 -7.16
C VAL A 144 -21.34 -17.18 -6.28
N GLU A 145 -20.70 -18.21 -6.79
CA GLU A 145 -20.51 -19.49 -6.10
C GLU A 145 -19.05 -19.66 -5.66
N THR A 146 -18.13 -19.45 -6.59
CA THR A 146 -16.69 -19.57 -6.37
C THR A 146 -15.90 -18.58 -7.24
N PHE A 147 -14.57 -18.69 -7.23
CA PHE A 147 -13.67 -17.92 -8.08
C PHE A 147 -12.59 -18.81 -8.69
N GLU A 148 -12.02 -18.34 -9.79
CA GLU A 148 -10.87 -18.92 -10.48
C GLU A 148 -9.76 -17.86 -10.61
N ILE A 149 -8.50 -18.29 -10.54
CA ILE A 149 -7.35 -17.43 -10.80
C ILE A 149 -6.78 -17.78 -12.17
N ASN A 150 -6.81 -16.82 -13.09
CA ASN A 150 -6.38 -17.01 -14.47
C ASN A 150 -5.11 -16.23 -14.78
N LYS A 151 -4.30 -16.80 -15.67
CA LYS A 151 -3.20 -16.11 -16.32
C LYS A 151 -3.74 -15.23 -17.44
N VAL A 152 -3.44 -13.93 -17.40
CA VAL A 152 -3.93 -12.97 -18.40
C VAL A 152 -2.89 -12.75 -19.49
N ARG A 153 -1.70 -12.32 -19.09
CA ARG A 153 -0.58 -12.04 -19.99
C ARG A 153 0.73 -12.25 -19.28
N GLU A 154 1.75 -12.59 -20.05
CA GLU A 154 3.12 -12.58 -19.57
C GLU A 154 3.58 -11.15 -19.31
N LEU A 155 4.41 -11.00 -18.29
CA LEU A 155 5.05 -9.75 -17.92
C LEU A 155 6.24 -9.50 -18.85
N SER A 156 6.57 -8.22 -19.04
CA SER A 156 7.63 -7.81 -19.96
C SER A 156 9.00 -8.31 -19.52
N ASP A 157 9.89 -8.57 -20.47
CA ASP A 157 11.21 -9.15 -20.21
C ASP A 157 12.08 -8.28 -19.28
N ASN A 158 11.90 -6.96 -19.33
CA ASN A 158 12.66 -6.00 -18.53
C ASN A 158 12.42 -6.12 -17.01
N ILE A 159 11.33 -6.75 -16.57
CA ILE A 159 11.03 -6.97 -15.14
C ILE A 159 11.25 -8.42 -14.71
N LYS A 160 11.62 -9.31 -15.64
CA LYS A 160 11.86 -10.73 -15.32
C LYS A 160 12.98 -10.90 -14.30
N SER A 161 14.15 -10.32 -14.53
CA SER A 161 15.30 -10.43 -13.61
C SER A 161 14.98 -10.00 -12.17
N TYR A 162 14.17 -8.95 -12.01
CA TYR A 162 13.63 -8.53 -10.72
C TYR A 162 12.79 -9.64 -10.09
N PHE A 163 11.80 -10.18 -10.80
CA PHE A 163 10.97 -11.25 -10.27
C PHE A 163 11.73 -12.51 -9.94
N GLU A 164 12.73 -12.86 -10.73
CA GLU A 164 13.49 -14.08 -10.49
C GLU A 164 14.33 -14.00 -9.22
N SER A 165 14.83 -12.82 -8.88
CA SER A 165 15.62 -12.58 -7.67
C SER A 165 14.74 -12.35 -6.43
N VAL A 166 13.60 -11.67 -6.58
CA VAL A 166 12.73 -11.26 -5.45
C VAL A 166 11.64 -12.27 -5.15
N ILE A 167 11.05 -12.91 -6.17
CA ILE A 167 9.93 -13.85 -6.03
C ILE A 167 10.42 -15.29 -6.24
N ASN A 168 10.82 -15.91 -5.12
CA ASN A 168 11.42 -17.25 -5.10
C ASN A 168 10.64 -18.27 -4.26
N CYS A 169 9.68 -17.83 -3.46
CA CYS A 169 8.76 -18.68 -2.72
C CYS A 169 7.35 -18.08 -2.66
N VAL A 170 6.36 -18.87 -2.22
CA VAL A 170 4.96 -18.47 -2.12
C VAL A 170 4.77 -17.20 -1.28
N GLN A 171 5.50 -17.08 -0.17
CA GLN A 171 5.46 -15.90 0.68
C GLN A 171 5.91 -14.64 -0.05
N THR A 172 7.08 -14.69 -0.71
CA THR A 172 7.58 -13.55 -1.51
C THR A 172 6.69 -13.22 -2.70
N PHE A 173 6.01 -14.23 -3.27
CA PHE A 173 5.02 -14.03 -4.32
C PHE A 173 3.85 -13.19 -3.80
N MET A 174 3.21 -13.60 -2.71
CA MET A 174 2.09 -12.86 -2.13
C MET A 174 2.51 -11.47 -1.65
N ARG A 175 3.78 -11.29 -1.28
CA ARG A 175 4.32 -10.01 -0.80
C ARG A 175 4.61 -9.01 -1.92
N TYR A 176 5.24 -9.45 -3.00
CA TYR A 176 5.86 -8.55 -4.00
C TYR A 176 5.24 -8.65 -5.40
N MET A 177 4.32 -9.58 -5.64
CA MET A 177 3.60 -9.65 -6.91
C MET A 177 2.48 -8.62 -6.95
N ASN A 178 2.22 -8.05 -8.13
CA ASN A 178 1.07 -7.20 -8.41
C ASN A 178 -0.22 -8.04 -8.37
N LEU A 179 -0.82 -8.09 -7.19
CA LEU A 179 -2.07 -8.81 -6.91
C LEU A 179 -3.24 -7.85 -6.64
N LYS A 180 -3.03 -6.54 -6.82
CA LYS A 180 -4.00 -5.47 -6.48
C LYS A 180 -5.38 -5.73 -7.09
N SER A 181 -5.44 -5.96 -8.40
CA SER A 181 -6.71 -6.24 -9.11
C SER A 181 -7.38 -7.52 -8.61
N LEU A 182 -6.60 -8.57 -8.35
CA LEU A 182 -7.07 -9.85 -7.85
C LEU A 182 -7.66 -9.71 -6.44
N ILE A 183 -7.02 -8.95 -5.56
CA ILE A 183 -7.47 -8.68 -4.18
C ILE A 183 -8.73 -7.81 -4.16
N VAL A 184 -8.78 -6.76 -4.99
CA VAL A 184 -9.98 -5.91 -5.14
C VAL A 184 -11.18 -6.74 -5.62
N LYS A 185 -10.98 -7.57 -6.65
CA LYS A 185 -12.04 -8.46 -7.15
C LYS A 185 -12.45 -9.52 -6.12
N TYR A 186 -11.53 -9.97 -5.27
CA TYR A 186 -11.89 -10.86 -4.17
C TYR A 186 -12.76 -10.17 -3.12
N CYS A 187 -12.53 -8.88 -2.82
CA CYS A 187 -13.42 -8.13 -1.95
C CYS A 187 -14.85 -8.08 -2.53
N ASP A 188 -14.98 -7.92 -3.85
CA ASP A 188 -16.27 -7.98 -4.55
C ASP A 188 -16.91 -9.38 -4.53
N PHE A 189 -16.10 -10.43 -4.66
CA PHE A 189 -16.53 -11.83 -4.46
C PHE A 189 -17.11 -12.01 -3.05
N HIS A 190 -16.34 -11.64 -2.03
CA HIS A 190 -16.69 -11.84 -0.63
C HIS A 190 -17.98 -11.10 -0.28
N LYS A 191 -18.10 -9.84 -0.71
CA LYS A 191 -19.31 -9.03 -0.56
C LYS A 191 -20.53 -9.67 -1.23
N GLN A 192 -20.38 -10.23 -2.44
CA GLN A 192 -21.50 -10.85 -3.16
C GLN A 192 -21.89 -12.21 -2.58
N LYS A 193 -20.93 -12.97 -2.05
CA LYS A 193 -21.15 -14.31 -1.49
C LYS A 193 -21.69 -14.26 -0.06
N TYR A 194 -21.17 -13.35 0.76
CA TYR A 194 -21.44 -13.29 2.19
C TYR A 194 -22.25 -12.05 2.63
N GLY A 195 -22.58 -11.13 1.72
CA GLY A 195 -23.37 -9.93 2.04
C GLY A 195 -22.52 -8.66 2.23
N LYS A 196 -23.18 -7.50 2.20
CA LYS A 196 -22.53 -6.17 2.24
C LYS A 196 -21.92 -5.87 3.62
N GLU A 197 -22.55 -6.36 4.67
CA GLU A 197 -22.11 -6.29 6.05
C GLU A 197 -20.77 -7.01 6.27
N ASN A 198 -20.47 -8.01 5.45
CA ASN A 198 -19.22 -8.78 5.47
C ASN A 198 -18.21 -8.28 4.41
N GLN A 199 -18.33 -7.02 3.96
CA GLN A 199 -17.37 -6.44 3.04
C GLN A 199 -16.01 -6.28 3.72
N ILE A 200 -14.96 -6.80 3.08
CA ILE A 200 -13.58 -6.65 3.56
C ILE A 200 -13.15 -5.18 3.39
N LYS A 201 -12.78 -4.52 4.49
CA LYS A 201 -12.36 -3.11 4.51
C LYS A 201 -10.86 -2.97 4.74
N TYR A 202 -10.09 -3.30 3.73
CA TYR A 202 -8.64 -3.42 3.87
C TYR A 202 -7.84 -2.09 3.85
N LYS A 203 -8.44 -0.97 3.46
CA LYS A 203 -7.80 0.38 3.48
C LYS A 203 -8.24 1.23 4.68
N SER A 204 -8.45 0.59 5.82
CA SER A 204 -9.03 1.24 6.99
C SER A 204 -8.34 0.81 8.28
N ASN A 205 -8.79 1.34 9.42
CA ASN A 205 -8.36 0.91 10.75
C ASN A 205 -8.51 -0.61 10.96
N ASP A 206 -9.39 -1.27 10.21
CA ASP A 206 -9.56 -2.72 10.27
C ASP A 206 -8.24 -3.44 9.91
N LEU A 207 -7.47 -2.96 8.93
CA LEU A 207 -6.17 -3.56 8.61
C LEU A 207 -5.15 -3.34 9.72
N ILE A 208 -5.15 -2.17 10.35
CA ILE A 208 -4.23 -1.83 11.45
C ILE A 208 -4.42 -2.82 12.61
N GLY A 209 -5.67 -3.12 12.97
CA GLY A 209 -6.01 -4.09 14.01
C GLY A 209 -5.71 -5.55 13.66
N LYS A 210 -5.25 -5.83 12.44
CA LYS A 210 -4.86 -7.18 11.98
C LYS A 210 -3.35 -7.35 11.82
N LEU A 211 -2.58 -6.27 11.91
CA LEU A 211 -1.12 -6.38 12.00
C LEU A 211 -0.72 -6.99 13.36
N PRO A 212 0.45 -7.66 13.44
CA PRO A 212 0.97 -8.14 14.73
C PRO A 212 1.10 -7.01 15.76
N GLU A 213 1.54 -5.83 15.31
CA GLU A 213 1.48 -4.58 16.06
C GLU A 213 1.14 -3.44 15.08
N SER A 214 0.52 -2.38 15.58
CA SER A 214 0.20 -1.16 14.81
C SER A 214 1.45 -0.30 14.55
N SER A 215 2.46 -0.89 13.92
CA SER A 215 3.79 -0.30 13.72
C SER A 215 4.26 -0.43 12.27
N LEU A 216 4.98 0.61 11.80
CA LEU A 216 5.68 0.60 10.52
C LEU A 216 6.70 -0.53 10.39
N LYS A 217 7.16 -1.12 11.50
CA LYS A 217 8.03 -2.31 11.49
C LYS A 217 7.44 -3.49 10.71
N TYR A 218 6.11 -3.61 10.68
CA TYR A 218 5.42 -4.68 9.94
C TYR A 218 5.03 -4.27 8.51
N VAL A 219 5.38 -3.05 8.11
CA VAL A 219 5.09 -2.46 6.80
C VAL A 219 6.38 -2.25 5.99
N PHE A 220 7.46 -1.82 6.66
CA PHE A 220 8.77 -1.56 6.09
C PHE A 220 9.69 -2.77 6.16
N SER A 221 10.77 -2.73 5.38
CA SER A 221 11.94 -3.59 5.62
C SER A 221 12.71 -3.04 6.81
N ASP A 222 13.51 -3.88 7.45
CA ASP A 222 14.36 -3.44 8.57
C ASP A 222 15.22 -2.22 8.20
N SER A 223 15.80 -2.21 6.99
CA SER A 223 16.60 -1.08 6.50
C SER A 223 15.80 0.20 6.33
N THR A 224 14.60 0.13 5.75
CA THR A 224 13.73 1.29 5.57
C THR A 224 13.23 1.80 6.92
N TYR A 225 12.88 0.90 7.84
CA TYR A 225 12.43 1.23 9.19
C TYR A 225 13.51 1.94 10.01
N LEU A 226 14.74 1.41 10.02
CA LEU A 226 15.87 2.03 10.69
C LEU A 226 16.19 3.41 10.10
N ARG A 227 16.18 3.53 8.77
CA ARG A 227 16.41 4.83 8.11
C ARG A 227 15.33 5.84 8.48
N PHE A 228 14.06 5.44 8.42
CA PHE A 228 12.93 6.30 8.78
C PHE A 228 13.06 6.84 10.20
N ASN A 229 13.31 5.96 11.18
CA ASN A 229 13.48 6.37 12.57
C ASN A 229 14.69 7.30 12.76
N ALA A 230 15.83 7.01 12.13
CA ALA A 230 17.00 7.87 12.18
C ALA A 230 16.74 9.28 11.62
N ASP A 231 15.89 9.40 10.60
CA ASP A 231 15.52 10.70 10.02
C ASP A 231 14.48 11.45 10.86
N ILE A 232 13.60 10.75 11.57
CA ILE A 232 12.67 11.36 12.54
C ILE A 232 13.43 11.90 13.76
N GLU A 233 14.43 11.17 14.26
CA GLU A 233 15.23 11.58 15.41
C GLU A 233 16.01 12.88 15.13
N LYS A 234 16.44 13.12 13.88
CA LYS A 234 17.15 14.36 13.50
C LYS A 234 16.29 15.61 13.56
N ILE A 235 14.96 15.45 13.52
CA ILE A 235 13.99 16.56 13.48
C ILE A 235 13.15 16.66 14.75
N THR A 236 13.49 15.89 15.78
CA THR A 236 12.86 15.88 17.10
C THR A 236 13.80 16.53 18.10
#